data_AF-A0A7S3CE18-F1
#
_entry.id   AF-A0A7S3CE18-F1
#
_cell.length_a   1.000
_cell.length_b   1.000
_cell.length_c   1.000
_cell.angle_alpha   90.00
_cell.angle_beta   90.00
_cell.angle_gamma   90.00
#
_symmetry.space_group_name_H-M   'P 1'
#
loop_
_entity.id
_entity.type
_entity.pdbx_description
1 polymer ?
#
loop_
_entity_poly.entity_id
_entity_poly.type
_entity_poly.pdbx_seq_one_letter_code
_entity_poly.pdbx_strand_id
1 'polypeptide(L)'
;LCKLYTAKQVVWCASEGLEFFGGQGYIEATGIPEILRDSQVLPIWEGTTNVLCLDVLRAMRVDKGRGALVLLSRAAEAAVRAAGVGREGLQGPAAAVIEAAEETKGRISGLLGSLGGDDEDAGLSWLKPIAFSLAKIFACGLLIDRARLPSNPNHLDTAVAQAYCSGVSNAPGSVELGHVDHSVAKRIVEGLVEGLVEADSVPRAKF
;
A
#
# COMPACT_ATOMS: atom_id res chain seq x y z
N LEU A 1 4.42 6.02 9.94
CA LEU A 1 4.09 5.17 8.76
C LEU A 1 2.86 5.64 8.00
N CYS A 2 1.67 5.75 8.62
CA CYS A 2 0.45 6.16 7.91
C CYS A 2 0.63 7.49 7.15
N LYS A 3 1.00 8.56 7.84
CA LYS A 3 1.26 9.88 7.22
C LYS A 3 2.27 9.82 6.07
N LEU A 4 3.41 9.18 6.27
CA LEU A 4 4.46 9.00 5.25
C LEU A 4 3.89 8.37 3.98
N TYR A 5 3.17 7.26 4.14
CA TYR A 5 2.75 6.43 3.02
C TYR A 5 1.52 6.99 2.32
N THR A 6 0.45 7.30 3.08
CA THR A 6 -0.80 7.78 2.48
C THR A 6 -0.65 9.15 1.82
N ALA A 7 0.18 10.04 2.37
CA ALA A 7 0.46 11.33 1.76
C ALA A 7 1.20 11.21 0.41
N LYS A 8 2.04 10.18 0.24
CA LYS A 8 2.70 9.93 -1.05
C LYS A 8 1.79 9.16 -2.01
N GLN A 9 1.00 8.24 -1.49
CA GLN A 9 -0.02 7.51 -2.25
C GLN A 9 -1.03 8.45 -2.89
N VAL A 10 -1.61 9.39 -2.12
CA VAL A 10 -2.67 10.26 -2.63
C VAL A 10 -2.19 11.20 -3.74
N VAL A 11 -0.93 11.67 -3.69
CA VAL A 11 -0.35 12.47 -4.79
C VAL A 11 -0.24 11.63 -6.06
N TRP A 12 0.21 10.38 -5.94
CA TRP A 12 0.27 9.45 -7.07
C TRP A 12 -1.14 9.16 -7.61
N CYS A 13 -2.08 8.74 -6.75
CA CYS A 13 -3.46 8.47 -7.15
C CYS A 13 -4.15 9.67 -7.79
N ALA A 14 -3.94 10.88 -7.27
CA ALA A 14 -4.50 12.10 -7.85
C ALA A 14 -3.93 12.34 -9.25
N SER A 15 -2.61 12.18 -9.43
CA SER A 15 -1.97 12.31 -10.75
C SER A 15 -2.54 11.34 -11.78
N GLU A 16 -2.67 10.05 -11.42
CA GLU A 16 -3.30 9.03 -12.27
C GLU A 16 -4.76 9.36 -12.57
N GLY A 17 -5.49 9.88 -11.57
CA GLY A 17 -6.87 10.33 -11.72
C GLY A 17 -7.01 11.47 -12.72
N LEU A 18 -6.10 12.45 -12.71
CA LEU A 18 -6.08 13.53 -13.71
C LEU A 18 -5.84 12.97 -15.12
N GLU A 19 -4.86 12.09 -15.28
CA GLU A 19 -4.55 11.45 -16.56
C GLU A 19 -5.74 10.64 -17.10
N PHE A 20 -6.47 9.94 -16.22
CA PHE A 20 -7.68 9.19 -16.57
C PHE A 20 -8.76 10.05 -17.24
N PHE A 21 -8.92 11.32 -16.82
CA PHE A 21 -9.88 12.26 -17.44
C PHE A 21 -9.33 12.95 -18.72
N GLY A 22 -8.09 12.66 -19.11
CA GLY A 22 -7.44 13.25 -20.27
C GLY A 22 -7.42 14.78 -20.21
N GLY A 23 -7.78 15.43 -21.31
CA GLY A 23 -7.79 16.90 -21.38
C GLY A 23 -8.66 17.57 -20.31
N GLN A 24 -9.79 16.94 -19.91
CA GLN A 24 -10.66 17.48 -18.87
C GLN A 24 -9.97 17.51 -17.51
N GLY A 25 -9.12 16.53 -17.22
CA GLY A 25 -8.32 16.48 -16.00
C GLY A 25 -7.32 17.63 -15.86
N TYR A 26 -7.03 18.37 -16.95
CA TYR A 26 -6.15 19.55 -16.94
C TYR A 26 -6.93 20.88 -16.84
N ILE A 27 -8.23 20.89 -17.13
CA ILE A 27 -9.02 22.13 -17.16
C ILE A 27 -9.48 22.49 -15.75
N GLU A 28 -8.97 23.61 -15.21
CA GLU A 28 -9.28 24.12 -13.86
C GLU A 28 -10.78 24.26 -13.58
N ALA A 29 -11.59 24.61 -14.58
CA ALA A 29 -13.05 24.75 -14.44
C ALA A 29 -13.77 23.45 -14.06
N THR A 30 -13.14 22.28 -14.22
CA THR A 30 -13.69 20.99 -13.79
C THR A 30 -13.53 20.74 -12.29
N GLY A 31 -12.65 21.48 -11.60
CA GLY A 31 -12.26 21.23 -10.22
C GLY A 31 -11.36 20.00 -10.01
N ILE A 32 -11.12 19.19 -11.05
CA ILE A 32 -10.28 17.98 -10.96
C ILE A 32 -8.82 18.32 -10.65
N PRO A 33 -8.18 19.34 -11.29
CA PRO A 33 -6.80 19.69 -10.99
C PRO A 33 -6.54 20.12 -9.54
N GLU A 34 -7.56 20.66 -8.86
CA GLU A 34 -7.48 21.12 -7.47
C GLU A 34 -7.12 19.97 -6.52
N ILE A 35 -7.63 18.76 -6.78
CA ILE A 35 -7.35 17.57 -5.98
C ILE A 35 -5.84 17.28 -5.93
N LEU A 36 -5.15 17.40 -7.07
CA LEU A 36 -3.69 17.19 -7.10
C LEU A 36 -2.96 18.30 -6.36
N ARG A 37 -3.37 19.57 -6.55
CA ARG A 37 -2.76 20.72 -5.87
C ARG A 37 -2.90 20.61 -4.34
N ASP A 38 -4.08 20.23 -3.86
CA ASP A 38 -4.34 20.03 -2.43
C ASP A 38 -3.61 18.81 -1.87
N SER A 39 -3.47 17.74 -2.66
CA SER A 39 -2.75 16.55 -2.25
C SER A 39 -1.25 16.80 -2.02
N GLN A 40 -0.63 17.74 -2.76
CA GLN A 40 0.80 18.04 -2.66
C GLN A 40 1.22 18.60 -1.29
N VAL A 41 0.30 19.21 -0.54
CA VAL A 41 0.63 19.73 0.79
C VAL A 41 0.88 18.60 1.80
N LEU A 42 0.25 17.44 1.58
CA LEU A 42 0.27 16.31 2.52
C LEU A 42 1.67 15.72 2.73
N PRO A 43 2.52 15.50 1.72
CA PRO A 43 3.89 15.01 1.93
C PRO A 43 4.89 16.10 2.35
N ILE A 44 4.48 17.37 2.42
CA ILE A 44 5.33 18.52 2.76
C ILE A 44 5.12 18.94 4.21
N TRP A 45 3.87 19.17 4.61
CA TRP A 45 3.52 19.67 5.95
C TRP A 45 3.58 18.58 7.01
N GLU A 46 3.92 18.98 8.24
CA GLU A 46 4.04 18.10 9.41
C GLU A 46 5.09 16.98 9.23
N GLY A 47 6.16 17.30 8.50
CA GLY A 47 7.29 16.41 8.25
C GLY A 47 7.34 15.93 6.80
N THR A 48 8.44 16.27 6.12
CA THR A 48 8.69 15.77 4.76
C THR A 48 8.94 14.26 4.76
N THR A 49 8.85 13.62 3.59
CA THR A 49 9.11 12.18 3.43
C THR A 49 10.41 11.74 4.11
N ASN A 50 11.51 12.46 3.92
CA ASN A 50 12.80 12.10 4.51
C ASN A 50 12.81 12.29 6.04
N VAL A 51 12.19 13.36 6.54
CA VAL A 51 12.05 13.58 8.00
C VAL A 51 11.24 12.46 8.65
N LEU A 52 10.14 12.04 8.03
CA LEU A 52 9.33 10.93 8.52
C LEU A 52 10.05 9.59 8.43
N CYS A 53 10.92 9.38 7.43
CA CYS A 53 11.78 8.21 7.37
C CYS A 53 12.79 8.20 8.54
N LEU A 54 13.38 9.35 8.88
CA LEU A 54 14.25 9.50 10.05
C LEU A 54 13.49 9.29 11.37
N ASP A 55 12.22 9.67 11.45
CA ASP A 55 11.38 9.36 12.62
C ASP A 55 11.12 7.84 12.75
N VAL A 56 10.94 7.12 11.63
CA VAL A 56 10.90 5.65 11.63
C VAL A 56 12.22 5.06 12.12
N LEU A 57 13.37 5.59 11.66
CA LEU A 57 14.68 5.17 12.19
C LEU A 57 14.79 5.42 13.70
N ARG A 58 14.37 6.60 14.16
CA ARG A 58 14.37 6.97 15.58
C ARG A 58 13.56 5.98 16.40
N ALA A 59 12.36 5.62 15.95
CA ALA A 59 11.52 4.63 16.61
C ALA A 59 12.19 3.24 16.66
N MET A 60 12.76 2.79 15.54
CA MET A 60 13.49 1.51 15.46
C MET A 60 14.73 1.48 16.35
N ARG A 61 15.44 2.61 16.52
CA ARG A 61 16.59 2.70 17.44
C ARG A 61 16.16 2.53 18.89
N VAL A 62 15.03 3.10 19.28
CA VAL A 62 14.51 3.05 20.66
C VAL A 62 14.11 1.62 21.05
N ASP A 63 13.40 0.90 20.17
CA ASP A 63 12.87 -0.43 20.48
C ASP A 63 13.67 -1.59 19.84
N LYS A 64 14.82 -1.29 19.24
CA LYS A 64 15.67 -2.22 18.49
C LYS A 64 14.90 -2.92 17.34
N GLY A 65 14.02 -2.19 16.68
CA GLY A 65 13.23 -2.65 15.52
C GLY A 65 12.02 -3.51 15.89
N ARG A 66 11.75 -3.74 17.19
CA ARG A 66 10.70 -4.67 17.63
C ARG A 66 9.32 -4.31 17.08
N GLY A 67 8.95 -3.04 17.08
CA GLY A 67 7.65 -2.58 16.55
C GLY A 67 7.53 -2.81 15.05
N ALA A 68 8.61 -2.58 14.30
CA ALA A 68 8.64 -2.86 12.86
C ALA A 68 8.50 -4.36 12.57
N LEU A 69 9.19 -5.21 13.34
CA LEU A 69 9.08 -6.66 13.21
C LEU A 69 7.67 -7.16 13.53
N VAL A 70 7.00 -6.62 14.56
CA VAL A 70 5.61 -6.97 14.88
C VAL A 70 4.65 -6.61 13.74
N LEU A 71 4.84 -5.47 13.06
CA LEU A 71 4.03 -5.09 11.91
C LEU A 71 4.20 -6.08 10.75
N LEU A 72 5.44 -6.46 10.45
CA LEU A 72 5.75 -7.47 9.42
C LEU A 72 5.14 -8.83 9.76
N SER A 73 5.29 -9.28 11.02
CA SER A 73 4.71 -10.55 11.48
C SER A 73 3.19 -10.55 11.35
N ARG A 74 2.50 -9.47 11.72
CA ARG A 74 1.04 -9.38 11.57
C ARG A 74 0.58 -9.50 10.11
N ALA A 75 1.30 -8.87 9.18
CA ALA A 75 0.99 -8.97 7.76
C ALA A 75 1.26 -10.39 7.23
N ALA A 76 2.38 -11.00 7.60
CA ALA A 76 2.71 -12.37 7.23
C ALA A 76 1.70 -13.38 7.80
N GLU A 77 1.27 -13.23 9.06
CA GLU A 77 0.24 -14.06 9.67
C GLU A 77 -1.11 -13.94 8.93
N ALA A 78 -1.50 -12.73 8.51
CA ALA A 78 -2.69 -12.52 7.70
C ALA A 78 -2.60 -13.25 6.34
N ALA A 79 -1.44 -13.18 5.69
CA ALA A 79 -1.15 -13.90 4.45
C ALA A 79 -1.22 -15.43 4.65
N VAL A 80 -0.61 -15.97 5.71
CA VAL A 80 -0.66 -17.41 6.03
C VAL A 80 -2.11 -17.86 6.28
N ARG A 81 -2.90 -17.10 7.05
CA ARG A 81 -4.32 -17.41 7.27
C ARG A 81 -5.11 -17.45 5.97
N ALA A 82 -4.89 -16.47 5.08
CA ALA A 82 -5.59 -16.42 3.80
C ALA A 82 -5.22 -17.59 2.88
N ALA A 83 -3.94 -18.00 2.86
CA ALA A 83 -3.49 -19.17 2.11
C ALA A 83 -4.21 -20.46 2.58
N GLY A 84 -4.49 -20.59 3.88
CA GLY A 84 -5.21 -21.73 4.45
C GLY A 84 -6.70 -21.81 4.12
N VAL A 85 -7.34 -20.71 3.70
CA VAL A 85 -8.78 -20.69 3.33
C VAL A 85 -9.01 -21.28 1.93
N GLY A 86 -7.97 -21.40 1.09
CA GLY A 86 -8.09 -22.00 -0.25
C GLY A 86 -8.89 -21.15 -1.24
N ARG A 87 -9.14 -19.87 -0.94
CA ARG A 87 -9.82 -18.95 -1.87
C ARG A 87 -8.92 -18.71 -3.10
N GLU A 88 -9.44 -19.01 -4.28
CA GLU A 88 -8.70 -18.85 -5.53
C GLU A 88 -8.23 -17.40 -5.71
N GLY A 89 -6.95 -17.23 -6.02
CA GLY A 89 -6.35 -15.95 -6.30
C GLY A 89 -5.65 -15.27 -5.12
N LEU A 90 -5.84 -15.71 -3.89
CA LEU A 90 -5.12 -15.16 -2.73
C LEU A 90 -3.75 -15.79 -2.48
N GLN A 91 -3.44 -16.94 -3.10
CA GLN A 91 -2.19 -17.67 -2.88
C GLN A 91 -0.97 -16.85 -3.34
N GLY A 92 -1.03 -16.25 -4.53
CA GLY A 92 0.05 -15.40 -5.06
C GLY A 92 0.32 -14.17 -4.21
N PRO A 93 -0.70 -13.33 -3.91
CA PRO A 93 -0.58 -12.20 -3.00
C PRO A 93 -0.05 -12.56 -1.62
N ALA A 94 -0.54 -13.66 -1.04
CA ALA A 94 -0.08 -14.13 0.26
C ALA A 94 1.41 -14.51 0.24
N ALA A 95 1.86 -15.23 -0.80
CA ALA A 95 3.27 -15.59 -0.96
C ALA A 95 4.15 -14.35 -1.10
N ALA A 96 3.75 -13.38 -1.93
CA ALA A 96 4.51 -12.14 -2.15
C ALA A 96 4.63 -11.31 -0.86
N VAL A 97 3.58 -11.23 -0.04
CA VAL A 97 3.62 -10.53 1.25
C VAL A 97 4.57 -11.21 2.24
N ILE A 98 4.57 -12.56 2.30
CA ILE A 98 5.46 -13.32 3.18
C ILE A 98 6.93 -13.10 2.78
N GLU A 99 7.23 -13.21 1.48
CA GLU A 99 8.56 -12.97 0.93
C GLU A 99 9.04 -11.54 1.22
N ALA A 100 8.24 -10.53 0.88
CA ALA A 100 8.58 -9.13 1.12
C ALA A 100 8.75 -8.81 2.61
N ALA A 101 8.00 -9.48 3.49
CA ALA A 101 8.15 -9.34 4.94
C ALA A 101 9.50 -9.89 5.43
N GLU A 102 9.90 -11.07 4.98
CA GLU A 102 11.20 -11.66 5.36
C GLU A 102 12.38 -10.85 4.79
N GLU A 103 12.31 -10.39 3.54
CA GLU A 103 13.31 -9.49 2.98
C GLU A 103 13.44 -8.19 3.78
N THR A 104 12.31 -7.55 4.09
CA THR A 104 12.30 -6.28 4.83
C THR A 104 12.83 -6.46 6.25
N LYS A 105 12.55 -7.60 6.88
CA LYS A 105 13.13 -7.98 8.18
C LYS A 105 14.66 -8.16 8.09
N GLY A 106 15.16 -8.76 7.01
CA GLY A 106 16.60 -8.83 6.73
C GLY A 106 17.22 -7.43 6.61
N ARG A 107 16.58 -6.53 5.84
CA ARG A 107 17.01 -5.13 5.67
C ARG A 107 17.02 -4.35 6.98
N ILE A 108 16.01 -4.53 7.84
CA ILE A 108 15.95 -3.91 9.17
C ILE A 108 17.11 -4.39 10.05
N SER A 109 17.37 -5.70 10.07
CA SER A 109 18.48 -6.28 10.83
C SER A 109 19.83 -5.73 10.36
N GLY A 110 20.02 -5.64 9.03
CA GLY A 110 21.21 -5.06 8.42
C GLY A 110 21.39 -3.58 8.77
N LEU A 111 20.34 -2.77 8.62
CA LEU A 111 20.35 -1.35 8.98
C LEU A 111 20.69 -1.14 10.46
N LEU A 112 20.08 -1.90 11.37
CA LEU A 112 20.33 -1.76 12.81
C LEU A 112 21.74 -2.21 13.20
N GLY A 113 22.28 -3.22 12.52
CA GLY A 113 23.64 -3.71 12.73
C GLY A 113 24.73 -2.75 12.24
N SER A 114 24.43 -1.91 11.23
CA SER A 114 25.39 -0.94 10.69
C SER A 114 25.41 0.39 11.46
N LEU A 115 24.48 0.62 12.39
CA LEU A 115 24.40 1.89 13.12
C LEU A 115 25.61 2.11 14.04
N GLY A 116 26.24 3.28 13.96
CA GLY A 116 27.40 3.64 14.77
C GLY A 116 28.72 2.99 14.33
N GLY A 117 28.74 2.33 13.17
CA GLY A 117 29.95 1.80 12.52
C GLY A 117 30.26 2.50 11.20
N ASP A 118 31.36 2.08 10.56
CA ASP A 118 31.83 2.67 9.29
C ASP A 118 30.84 2.48 8.12
N ASP A 119 29.94 1.49 8.22
CA ASP A 119 28.91 1.18 7.22
C ASP A 119 27.57 1.90 7.45
N GLU A 120 27.49 2.87 8.39
CA GLU A 120 26.22 3.54 8.73
C GLU A 120 25.55 4.19 7.52
N ASP A 121 26.32 4.89 6.67
CA ASP A 121 25.80 5.55 5.47
C ASP A 121 25.20 4.55 4.46
N ALA A 122 25.86 3.41 4.28
CA ALA A 122 25.36 2.33 3.43
C ALA A 122 24.05 1.76 3.99
N GLY A 123 23.95 1.60 5.30
CA GLY A 123 22.71 1.21 5.97
C GLY A 123 21.59 2.24 5.79
N LEU A 124 21.89 3.53 5.99
CA LEU A 124 20.92 4.63 5.87
C LEU A 124 20.32 4.76 4.47
N SER A 125 21.02 4.32 3.42
CA SER A 125 20.47 4.25 2.04
C SER A 125 19.19 3.40 1.96
N TRP A 126 19.07 2.38 2.82
CA TRP A 126 17.90 1.49 2.88
C TRP A 126 16.75 2.04 3.72
N LEU A 127 16.94 3.13 4.44
CA LEU A 127 15.93 3.64 5.38
C LEU A 127 14.60 3.96 4.70
N LYS A 128 14.65 4.68 3.57
CA LYS A 128 13.45 5.04 2.82
C LYS A 128 12.78 3.79 2.22
N PRO A 129 13.48 2.89 1.51
CA PRO A 129 12.90 1.61 1.11
C PRO A 129 12.23 0.84 2.25
N ILE A 130 12.89 0.70 3.41
CA ILE A 130 12.34 0.01 4.58
C ILE A 130 11.03 0.67 5.05
N ALA A 131 11.01 1.99 5.20
CA ALA A 131 9.84 2.71 5.72
C ALA A 131 8.60 2.56 4.82
N PHE A 132 8.80 2.60 3.49
CA PHE A 132 7.71 2.38 2.53
C PHE A 132 7.30 0.91 2.45
N SER A 133 8.26 -0.03 2.46
CA SER A 133 7.96 -1.46 2.47
C SER A 133 7.16 -1.86 3.71
N LEU A 134 7.52 -1.35 4.90
CA LEU A 134 6.74 -1.57 6.12
C LEU A 134 5.28 -1.17 5.97
N ALA A 135 5.01 0.02 5.42
CA ALA A 135 3.66 0.50 5.21
C ALA A 135 2.92 -0.30 4.12
N LYS A 136 3.56 -0.60 2.99
CA LYS A 136 2.98 -1.34 1.87
C LYS A 136 2.64 -2.78 2.28
N ILE A 137 3.56 -3.48 2.93
CA ILE A 137 3.36 -4.86 3.43
C ILE A 137 2.21 -4.89 4.44
N PHE A 138 2.15 -3.92 5.35
CA PHE A 138 1.04 -3.84 6.30
C PHE A 138 -0.31 -3.60 5.61
N ALA A 139 -0.37 -2.69 4.64
CA ALA A 139 -1.58 -2.47 3.82
C ALA A 139 -2.00 -3.75 3.05
N CYS A 140 -1.04 -4.45 2.44
CA CYS A 140 -1.28 -5.73 1.77
C CYS A 140 -1.86 -6.77 2.73
N GLY A 141 -1.30 -6.89 3.94
CA GLY A 141 -1.81 -7.77 4.98
C GLY A 141 -3.27 -7.48 5.34
N LEU A 142 -3.65 -6.20 5.44
CA LEU A 142 -5.04 -5.79 5.70
C LEU A 142 -5.98 -6.13 4.54
N LEU A 143 -5.57 -5.88 3.29
CA LEU A 143 -6.36 -6.20 2.09
C LEU A 143 -6.59 -7.72 1.97
N ILE A 144 -5.55 -8.52 2.22
CA ILE A 144 -5.65 -9.98 2.23
C ILE A 144 -6.55 -10.46 3.37
N ASP A 145 -6.41 -9.90 4.57
CA ASP A 145 -7.28 -10.25 5.71
C ASP A 145 -8.74 -9.90 5.43
N ARG A 146 -8.99 -8.79 4.71
CA ARG A 146 -10.33 -8.40 4.27
C ARG A 146 -10.89 -9.36 3.20
N ALA A 147 -10.08 -9.71 2.20
CA ALA A 147 -10.48 -10.59 1.10
C ALA A 147 -10.76 -12.03 1.56
N ARG A 148 -10.14 -12.48 2.65
CA ARG A 148 -10.39 -13.84 3.19
C ARG A 148 -11.74 -13.99 3.90
N LEU A 149 -12.35 -12.89 4.35
CA LEU A 149 -13.52 -12.99 5.23
C LEU A 149 -14.69 -13.70 4.51
N PRO A 150 -15.41 -14.62 5.20
CA PRO A 150 -16.52 -15.36 4.60
C PRO A 150 -17.68 -14.46 4.16
N SER A 151 -17.87 -13.34 4.86
CA SER A 151 -18.91 -12.33 4.59
C SER A 151 -18.59 -11.48 3.35
N ASN A 152 -17.64 -11.89 2.53
CA ASN A 152 -17.19 -11.16 1.35
C ASN A 152 -17.70 -11.87 0.09
N PRO A 153 -18.91 -11.52 -0.40
CA PRO A 153 -19.52 -12.15 -1.55
C PRO A 153 -18.82 -11.78 -2.86
N ASN A 154 -18.04 -10.69 -2.89
CA ASN A 154 -17.57 -10.09 -4.14
C ASN A 154 -16.14 -10.52 -4.47
N HIS A 155 -15.93 -10.88 -5.74
CA HIS A 155 -14.61 -11.11 -6.33
C HIS A 155 -13.73 -9.84 -6.31
N LEU A 156 -14.33 -8.67 -6.08
CA LEU A 156 -13.66 -7.36 -6.05
C LEU A 156 -12.55 -7.28 -5.00
N ASP A 157 -12.82 -7.60 -3.74
CA ASP A 157 -11.80 -7.50 -2.67
C ASP A 157 -10.62 -8.45 -2.93
N THR A 158 -10.89 -9.60 -3.55
CA THR A 158 -9.84 -10.54 -3.98
C THR A 158 -9.03 -9.97 -5.14
N ALA A 159 -9.68 -9.38 -6.14
CA ALA A 159 -9.00 -8.74 -7.26
C ALA A 159 -8.19 -7.49 -6.84
N VAL A 160 -8.72 -6.69 -5.92
CA VAL A 160 -8.00 -5.54 -5.33
C VAL A 160 -6.79 -6.00 -4.53
N ALA A 161 -6.94 -7.02 -3.69
CA ALA A 161 -5.80 -7.60 -2.97
C ALA A 161 -4.74 -8.14 -3.95
N GLN A 162 -5.16 -8.79 -5.04
CA GLN A 162 -4.24 -9.24 -6.09
C GLN A 162 -3.48 -8.10 -6.76
N ALA A 163 -4.19 -7.07 -7.22
CA ALA A 163 -3.59 -5.93 -7.89
C ALA A 163 -2.65 -5.14 -6.97
N TYR A 164 -3.03 -4.96 -5.70
CA TYR A 164 -2.24 -4.16 -4.77
C TYR A 164 -0.97 -4.90 -4.32
N CYS A 165 -1.08 -6.21 -4.08
CA CYS A 165 0.03 -7.00 -3.55
C CYS A 165 1.05 -7.39 -4.63
N SER A 166 0.70 -7.40 -5.93
CA SER A 166 1.65 -7.73 -7.00
C SER A 166 2.87 -6.79 -7.04
N GLY A 167 2.70 -5.54 -6.63
CA GLY A 167 3.78 -4.55 -6.55
C GLY A 167 4.60 -4.58 -5.26
N VAL A 168 4.34 -5.49 -4.31
CA VAL A 168 5.01 -5.47 -2.99
C VAL A 168 6.50 -5.83 -3.08
N SER A 169 6.86 -6.80 -3.94
CA SER A 169 8.24 -7.25 -4.11
C SER A 169 9.00 -6.47 -5.21
N ASN A 170 8.29 -5.98 -6.23
CA ASN A 170 8.91 -5.43 -7.44
C ASN A 170 9.34 -3.96 -7.34
N ALA A 171 8.80 -3.19 -6.38
CA ALA A 171 9.09 -1.76 -6.26
C ALA A 171 9.30 -1.36 -4.78
N PRO A 172 10.36 -1.86 -4.12
CA PRO A 172 10.68 -1.48 -2.74
C PRO A 172 10.91 0.03 -2.68
N GLY A 173 10.24 0.73 -1.76
CA GLY A 173 10.36 2.19 -1.66
C GLY A 173 9.37 3.01 -2.50
N SER A 174 8.54 2.38 -3.33
CA SER A 174 7.56 3.09 -4.17
C SER A 174 6.13 3.03 -3.59
N VAL A 175 5.35 4.06 -3.93
CA VAL A 175 3.90 4.08 -3.74
C VAL A 175 3.13 3.48 -4.91
N GLU A 176 3.78 3.32 -6.05
CA GLU A 176 3.13 2.81 -7.25
C GLU A 176 2.65 1.36 -7.05
N LEU A 177 1.48 1.06 -7.63
CA LEU A 177 0.94 -0.30 -7.68
C LEU A 177 1.78 -1.22 -8.58
N GLY A 178 2.58 -0.66 -9.49
CA GLY A 178 3.31 -1.41 -10.51
C GLY A 178 2.38 -1.90 -11.62
N HIS A 179 2.83 -2.87 -12.42
CA HIS A 179 2.01 -3.44 -13.48
C HIS A 179 0.88 -4.31 -12.89
N VAL A 180 -0.38 -3.94 -13.21
CA VAL A 180 -1.56 -4.74 -12.89
C VAL A 180 -1.95 -5.54 -14.12
N ASP A 181 -2.05 -6.87 -13.96
CA ASP A 181 -2.47 -7.77 -15.03
C ASP A 181 -3.88 -7.42 -15.53
N HIS A 182 -4.07 -7.47 -16.86
CA HIS A 182 -5.34 -7.10 -17.50
C HIS A 182 -6.53 -7.90 -16.96
N SER A 183 -6.36 -9.19 -16.66
CA SER A 183 -7.41 -10.04 -16.10
C SER A 183 -7.82 -9.63 -14.68
N VAL A 184 -6.89 -9.10 -13.90
CA VAL A 184 -7.16 -8.55 -12.56
C VAL A 184 -7.86 -7.20 -12.70
N ALA A 185 -7.35 -6.32 -13.58
CA ALA A 185 -7.95 -5.01 -13.85
C ALA A 185 -9.40 -5.14 -14.33
N LYS A 186 -9.67 -6.07 -15.25
CA LYS A 186 -11.02 -6.35 -15.76
C LYS A 186 -11.98 -6.75 -14.62
N ARG A 187 -11.57 -7.66 -13.73
CA ARG A 187 -12.39 -8.09 -12.58
C ARG A 187 -12.66 -6.96 -11.60
N ILE A 188 -11.72 -6.03 -11.42
CA ILE A 188 -11.94 -4.84 -10.59
C ILE A 188 -13.01 -3.96 -11.22
N VAL A 189 -12.91 -3.68 -12.52
CA VAL A 189 -13.90 -2.86 -13.23
C VAL A 189 -15.29 -3.49 -13.20
N GLU A 190 -15.39 -4.79 -13.52
CA GLU A 190 -16.66 -5.52 -13.47
C GLU A 190 -17.29 -5.47 -12.08
N GLY A 191 -16.51 -5.75 -11.02
CA GLY A 191 -17.00 -5.70 -9.65
C GLY A 191 -17.43 -4.30 -9.18
N LEU A 192 -16.78 -3.24 -9.70
CA LEU A 192 -17.20 -1.85 -9.42
C LEU A 192 -18.51 -1.50 -10.13
N VAL A 193 -18.69 -1.94 -11.37
CA VAL A 193 -19.92 -1.71 -12.14
C VAL A 193 -21.10 -2.45 -11.49
N GLU A 194 -20.92 -3.71 -11.11
CA GLU A 194 -21.94 -4.48 -10.38
C GLU A 194 -22.36 -3.79 -9.07
N GLY A 195 -21.39 -3.29 -8.30
CA GLY A 195 -21.67 -2.54 -7.06
C GLY A 195 -22.41 -1.23 -7.28
N LEU A 196 -22.16 -0.53 -8.40
CA LEU A 196 -22.90 0.70 -8.76
C LEU A 196 -24.36 0.39 -9.14
N VAL A 197 -24.59 -0.70 -9.87
CA VAL A 197 -25.94 -1.14 -10.24
C VAL A 197 -26.74 -1.56 -9.00
N GLU A 198 -26.12 -2.27 -8.05
CA GLU A 198 -26.75 -2.58 -6.77
C GLU A 198 -27.07 -1.33 -5.96
N ALA A 199 -26.16 -0.34 -5.93
CA ALA A 199 -26.38 0.92 -5.21
C ALA A 199 -27.55 1.75 -5.78
N ASP A 200 -27.73 1.77 -7.10
CA ASP A 200 -28.87 2.44 -7.75
C ASP A 200 -30.20 1.69 -7.58
N SER A 201 -30.17 0.41 -7.20
CA SER A 201 -31.37 -0.39 -6.89
C SER A 201 -31.93 -0.14 -5.49
N VAL A 202 -31.17 0.53 -4.62
CA VAL A 202 -31.62 0.92 -3.27
C VAL A 202 -32.52 2.17 -3.40
N PRO A 203 -33.80 2.13 -2.95
CA PRO A 203 -34.68 3.28 -3.05
C PRO A 203 -34.11 4.46 -2.27
N ARG A 204 -33.76 5.54 -2.98
CA ARG A 204 -33.36 6.81 -2.36
C ARG A 204 -34.48 7.26 -1.44
N ALA A 205 -34.20 7.35 -0.14
CA ALA A 205 -35.11 7.98 0.81
C ALA A 205 -35.40 9.40 0.30
N LYS A 206 -36.66 9.66 -0.05
CA LYS A 206 -37.14 11.01 -0.31
C LYS A 206 -37.09 11.76 1.02
N PHE A 207 -36.12 12.66 1.16
CA PHE A 207 -36.18 13.72 2.15
C PHE A 207 -37.21 14.76 1.72
#